data_AF-A0A438IZX8-F1
#
_entry.id   AF-A0A438IZX8-F1
#
_cell.length_a   1.000
_cell.length_b   1.000
_cell.length_c   1.000
_cell.angle_alpha   90.00
_cell.angle_beta   90.00
_cell.angle_gamma   90.00
#
_symmetry.space_group_name_H-M   'P 1'
#
loop_
_entity.id
_entity.type
_entity.pdbx_description
1 polymer ?
#
loop_
_entity_poly.entity_id
_entity_poly.type
_entity_poly.pdbx_seq_one_letter_code
_entity_poly.pdbx_strand_id
1 'polypeptide(L)'
;MGCTSCANGFEEQGLRRAAVTSAPRSNVELLIPMLGLSDFFETIVIGSDCERVKPFPDPYLKALQALKVSHKHTFVFEDSVSGIKAGVAAGMPVVGLAKRNPEKLLAAAGASFVIDDFDDPKLWGVLEELQRKPEVTTAT
;
A
#
# COMPACT_ATOMS: atom_id res chain seq x y z
N MET A 1 -15.19 -9.95 -3.75
CA MET A 1 -14.32 -10.95 -4.38
C MET A 1 -13.00 -10.35 -4.85
N GLY A 2 -12.94 -9.06 -5.22
CA GLY A 2 -11.72 -8.43 -5.72
C GLY A 2 -10.48 -8.29 -4.86
N CYS A 3 -10.60 -8.21 -3.53
CA CYS A 3 -9.40 -8.14 -2.69
C CYS A 3 -8.57 -9.43 -2.78
N THR A 4 -9.23 -10.58 -2.93
CA THR A 4 -8.59 -11.90 -2.98
C THR A 4 -7.94 -12.16 -4.35
N SER A 5 -8.59 -11.76 -5.45
CA SER A 5 -7.99 -11.86 -6.79
C SER A 5 -6.77 -10.96 -6.91
N CYS A 6 -6.85 -9.72 -6.41
CA CYS A 6 -5.74 -8.79 -6.36
C CYS A 6 -4.56 -9.32 -5.52
N ALA A 7 -4.87 -9.85 -4.33
CA ALA A 7 -3.89 -10.51 -3.47
C ALA A 7 -3.17 -11.68 -4.16
N ASN A 8 -3.92 -12.58 -4.79
CA ASN A 8 -3.35 -13.72 -5.52
C ASN A 8 -2.47 -13.26 -6.69
N GLY A 9 -2.92 -12.26 -7.45
CA GLY A 9 -2.14 -11.70 -8.56
C GLY A 9 -0.79 -11.12 -8.09
N PHE A 10 -0.73 -10.49 -6.92
CA PHE A 10 0.53 -10.02 -6.35
C PHE A 10 1.45 -11.14 -5.88
N GLU A 11 0.88 -12.24 -5.38
CA GLU A 11 1.65 -13.42 -4.99
C GLU A 11 2.29 -14.11 -6.20
N GLU A 12 1.52 -14.34 -7.25
CA GLU A 12 1.99 -14.96 -8.50
C GLU A 12 3.10 -14.14 -9.17
N GLN A 13 3.09 -12.81 -8.97
CA GLN A 13 4.13 -11.89 -9.46
C GLN A 13 5.36 -11.79 -8.54
N GLY A 14 5.35 -12.46 -7.38
CA GLY A 14 6.44 -12.39 -6.41
C GLY A 14 6.57 -11.03 -5.72
N LEU A 15 5.48 -10.26 -5.65
CA LEU A 15 5.50 -8.95 -4.98
C LEU A 15 5.54 -9.10 -3.47
N ARG A 16 6.37 -8.25 -2.88
CA ARG A 16 6.57 -8.21 -1.43
C ARG A 16 5.52 -7.36 -0.77
N ARG A 17 4.99 -7.87 0.35
CA ARG A 17 3.73 -7.37 0.90
C ARG A 17 3.86 -7.03 2.38
N ALA A 18 3.39 -5.84 2.72
CA ALA A 18 3.33 -5.34 4.09
C ALA A 18 1.95 -4.78 4.41
N ALA A 19 1.48 -4.99 5.63
CA ALA A 19 0.34 -4.26 6.17
C ALA A 19 0.86 -3.11 7.06
N VAL A 20 0.43 -1.88 6.78
CA VAL A 20 0.79 -0.70 7.58
C VAL A 20 -0.47 -0.04 8.12
N THR A 21 -0.69 -0.11 9.43
CA THR A 21 -1.99 0.22 10.04
C THR A 21 -1.87 1.14 11.24
N SER A 22 -2.87 2.00 11.43
CA SER A 22 -3.06 2.77 12.68
C SER A 22 -3.99 2.07 13.66
N ALA A 23 -4.44 0.84 13.36
CA ALA A 23 -5.30 0.07 14.24
C ALA A 23 -4.55 -0.33 15.54
N PRO A 24 -5.27 -0.47 16.67
CA PRO A 24 -4.69 -1.03 17.89
C PRO A 24 -4.11 -2.42 17.66
N ARG A 25 -3.04 -2.75 18.38
CA ARG A 25 -2.38 -4.06 18.29
C ARG A 25 -3.33 -5.24 18.47
N SER A 26 -4.24 -5.16 19.44
CA SER A 26 -5.26 -6.18 19.68
C SER A 26 -6.12 -6.46 18.44
N ASN A 27 -6.43 -5.44 17.63
CA ASN A 27 -7.21 -5.63 16.40
C ASN A 27 -6.37 -6.33 15.33
N VAL A 28 -5.08 -6.00 15.23
CA VAL A 28 -4.18 -6.64 14.27
C VAL A 28 -3.99 -8.12 14.59
N GLU A 29 -3.70 -8.43 15.85
CA GLU A 29 -3.49 -9.79 16.35
C GLU A 29 -4.74 -10.67 16.20
N LEU A 30 -5.93 -10.08 16.24
CA LEU A 30 -7.18 -10.79 16.03
C LEU A 30 -7.55 -10.93 14.55
N LEU A 31 -7.53 -9.82 13.80
CA LEU A 31 -8.12 -9.77 12.46
C LEU A 31 -7.23 -10.41 11.40
N ILE A 32 -5.91 -10.27 11.48
CA ILE A 32 -5.01 -10.83 10.46
C ILE A 32 -5.12 -12.36 10.39
N PRO A 33 -5.06 -13.11 11.52
CA PRO A 33 -5.26 -14.55 11.47
C PRO A 33 -6.68 -14.95 11.07
N MET A 34 -7.70 -14.23 11.57
CA MET A 34 -9.10 -14.52 11.27
C MET A 34 -9.42 -14.37 9.78
N LEU A 35 -8.76 -13.42 9.10
CA LEU A 35 -8.89 -13.20 7.66
C LEU A 35 -7.98 -14.12 6.82
N GLY A 36 -7.17 -14.97 7.46
CA GLY A 36 -6.21 -15.85 6.76
C GLY A 36 -5.06 -15.09 6.09
N LEU A 37 -4.69 -13.91 6.61
CA LEU A 37 -3.69 -13.03 6.00
C LEU A 37 -2.31 -13.12 6.67
N SER A 38 -2.13 -14.00 7.65
CA SER A 38 -0.87 -14.15 8.38
C SER A 38 0.31 -14.46 7.47
N ASP A 39 0.11 -15.33 6.47
CA ASP A 39 1.16 -15.72 5.51
C ASP A 39 1.21 -14.81 4.29
N PHE A 40 0.18 -13.98 4.09
CA PHE A 40 0.09 -13.04 2.97
C PHE A 40 1.03 -11.83 3.15
N PHE A 41 1.15 -11.34 4.38
CA PHE A 41 2.03 -10.21 4.71
C PHE A 41 3.34 -10.69 5.33
N GLU A 42 4.46 -10.39 4.67
CA GLU A 42 5.80 -10.66 5.22
C GLU A 42 6.10 -9.80 6.45
N THR A 43 5.47 -8.63 6.55
CA THR A 43 5.64 -7.73 7.69
C THR A 43 4.35 -6.96 7.97
N ILE A 44 4.12 -6.71 9.26
CA ILE A 44 3.00 -5.89 9.72
C ILE A 44 3.57 -4.76 10.59
N VAL A 45 3.34 -3.53 10.18
CA VAL A 45 3.76 -2.33 10.89
C VAL A 45 2.54 -1.68 11.54
N ILE A 46 2.56 -1.62 12.86
CA ILE A 46 1.55 -0.93 13.66
C ILE A 46 2.09 0.47 13.96
N GLY A 47 1.33 1.50 13.58
CA GLY A 47 1.77 2.88 13.64
C GLY A 47 2.15 3.34 15.05
N SER A 48 1.54 2.77 16.10
CA SER A 48 1.91 3.05 17.49
C SER A 48 3.32 2.59 17.88
N ASP A 49 3.95 1.73 17.08
CA ASP A 49 5.33 1.25 17.28
C ASP A 49 6.35 2.08 16.48
N CYS A 50 5.92 3.17 15.86
CA CYS A 50 6.75 4.10 15.11
C CYS A 50 6.96 5.37 15.92
N GLU A 51 8.09 6.05 15.70
CA GLU A 51 8.40 7.32 16.35
C GLU A 51 7.30 8.36 16.07
N ARG A 52 6.82 8.41 14.83
CA ARG A 52 5.68 9.24 14.44
C ARG A 52 4.64 8.41 13.70
N VAL A 53 3.37 8.65 14.04
CA VAL A 53 2.22 8.00 13.39
C VAL A 53 1.86 8.68 12.06
N LYS A 54 1.00 8.07 11.24
CA LYS A 54 0.42 8.75 10.06
C LYS A 54 -0.19 10.10 10.49
N PRO A 55 0.07 11.23 9.79
CA PRO A 55 0.51 11.34 8.40
C PRO A 55 2.03 11.40 8.19
N PHE A 56 2.85 11.13 9.20
CA PHE A 56 4.29 11.04 9.02
C PHE A 56 4.67 9.75 8.26
N PRO A 57 5.79 9.74 7.51
CA PRO A 57 6.16 8.62 6.64
C PRO A 57 6.71 7.40 7.39
N ASP A 58 7.05 7.55 8.67
CA ASP A 58 7.80 6.59 9.48
C ASP A 58 7.22 5.17 9.43
N PRO A 59 5.88 4.94 9.48
CA PRO A 59 5.34 3.58 9.37
C PRO A 59 5.63 2.91 8.03
N TYR A 60 5.61 3.66 6.94
CA TYR A 60 5.94 3.13 5.61
C TYR A 60 7.44 2.94 5.41
N LEU A 61 8.27 3.88 5.89
CA LEU A 61 9.72 3.73 5.84
C LEU A 61 10.18 2.49 6.63
N LYS A 62 9.55 2.23 7.78
CA LYS A 62 9.76 1.01 8.56
C LYS A 62 9.37 -0.25 7.78
N ALA A 63 8.25 -0.21 7.04
CA ALA A 63 7.83 -1.33 6.20
C ALA A 63 8.82 -1.57 5.05
N LEU A 64 9.28 -0.52 4.36
CA LEU A 64 10.30 -0.61 3.30
C LEU A 64 11.60 -1.23 3.82
N GLN A 65 12.04 -0.83 5.02
CA GLN A 65 13.23 -1.37 5.67
C GLN A 65 13.06 -2.84 6.07
N ALA A 66 11.92 -3.18 6.68
CA ALA A 66 11.62 -4.54 7.12
C ALA A 66 11.53 -5.51 5.92
N LEU A 67 10.91 -5.03 4.84
CA LEU A 67 10.95 -5.75 3.58
C LEU A 67 12.40 -5.77 3.06
N LYS A 68 13.12 -4.65 2.97
CA LYS A 68 14.35 -4.49 2.14
C LYS A 68 13.99 -4.25 0.66
N VAL A 69 13.06 -3.33 0.44
CA VAL A 69 12.67 -2.86 -0.89
C VAL A 69 12.84 -1.35 -1.00
N SER A 70 13.03 -0.86 -2.22
CA SER A 70 13.15 0.57 -2.51
C SER A 70 11.78 1.19 -2.71
N HIS A 71 11.56 2.39 -2.17
CA HIS A 71 10.36 3.18 -2.42
C HIS A 71 10.09 3.42 -3.92
N LYS A 72 11.13 3.38 -4.77
CA LYS A 72 11.02 3.52 -6.23
C LYS A 72 10.25 2.37 -6.91
N HIS A 73 10.20 1.20 -6.27
CA HIS A 73 9.50 0.01 -6.76
C HIS A 73 8.41 -0.43 -5.78
N THR A 74 7.82 0.52 -5.07
CA THR A 74 6.76 0.24 -4.09
C THR A 74 5.64 1.25 -4.29
N PHE A 75 4.42 0.76 -4.18
CA PHE A 75 3.22 1.59 -4.16
C PHE A 75 2.38 1.21 -2.94
N VAL A 76 1.47 2.09 -2.56
CA VAL A 76 0.66 1.94 -1.35
C VAL A 76 -0.82 1.98 -1.71
N PHE A 77 -1.61 1.09 -1.12
CA PHE A 77 -3.08 1.26 -1.08
C PHE A 77 -3.49 1.94 0.22
N GLU A 78 -4.32 2.97 0.12
CA GLU A 78 -4.85 3.69 1.27
C GLU A 78 -6.28 4.18 1.06
N ASP A 79 -7.05 4.23 2.13
CA ASP A 79 -8.43 4.72 2.11
C ASP A 79 -8.65 5.92 3.04
N SER A 80 -7.57 6.42 3.65
CA SER A 80 -7.58 7.51 4.61
C SER A 80 -6.69 8.68 4.16
N VAL A 81 -7.10 9.91 4.47
CA VAL A 81 -6.31 11.12 4.17
C VAL A 81 -4.95 11.08 4.86
N SER A 82 -4.90 10.63 6.13
CA SER A 82 -3.64 10.56 6.87
C SER A 82 -2.70 9.50 6.30
N GLY A 83 -3.23 8.36 5.87
CA GLY A 83 -2.43 7.31 5.23
C GLY A 83 -1.91 7.72 3.85
N ILE A 84 -2.74 8.36 3.02
CA ILE A 84 -2.28 8.90 1.72
C ILE A 84 -1.12 9.86 1.94
N LYS A 85 -1.28 10.84 2.84
CA LYS A 85 -0.22 11.80 3.13
C LYS A 85 1.06 11.13 3.62
N ALA A 86 0.95 10.09 4.44
CA ALA A 86 2.11 9.34 4.91
C ALA A 86 2.81 8.56 3.79
N GLY A 87 2.07 7.92 2.87
CA GLY A 87 2.65 7.21 1.72
C GLY A 87 3.35 8.17 0.74
N VAL A 88 2.72 9.32 0.47
CA VAL A 88 3.29 10.39 -0.34
C VAL A 88 4.55 10.97 0.32
N ALA A 89 4.52 11.23 1.62
CA ALA A 89 5.68 11.71 2.38
C ALA A 89 6.82 10.68 2.42
N ALA A 90 6.52 9.38 2.25
CA ALA A 90 7.49 8.31 2.13
C ALA A 90 8.05 8.16 0.70
N GLY A 91 7.62 9.01 -0.24
CA GLY A 91 8.12 9.04 -1.61
C GLY A 91 7.61 7.89 -2.49
N MET A 92 6.42 7.36 -2.17
CA MET A 92 5.77 6.29 -2.94
C MET A 92 4.48 6.79 -3.61
N PRO A 93 4.15 6.28 -4.82
CA PRO A 93 2.81 6.44 -5.37
C PRO A 93 1.77 5.79 -4.46
N VAL A 94 0.64 6.47 -4.30
CA VAL A 94 -0.47 6.00 -3.45
C VAL A 94 -1.73 5.83 -4.28
N VAL A 95 -2.29 4.64 -4.26
CA VAL A 95 -3.59 4.32 -4.83
C VAL A 95 -4.66 4.52 -3.74
N GLY A 96 -5.57 5.45 -3.98
CA GLY A 96 -6.68 5.74 -3.07
C GLY A 96 -7.83 4.74 -3.26
N LEU A 97 -8.43 4.25 -2.17
CA LEU A 97 -9.64 3.41 -2.18
C LEU A 97 -10.85 4.24 -1.73
N ALA A 98 -11.76 4.56 -2.66
CA ALA A 98 -12.91 5.46 -2.44
C ALA A 98 -14.10 4.82 -1.69
N LYS A 99 -13.87 3.91 -0.74
CA LYS A 99 -14.97 3.26 0.00
C LYS A 99 -15.59 4.14 1.07
N ARG A 100 -14.74 4.82 1.85
CA ARG A 100 -15.16 5.60 3.04
C ARG A 100 -15.06 7.11 2.83
N ASN A 101 -14.26 7.52 1.86
CA ASN A 101 -13.92 8.91 1.59
C ASN A 101 -14.14 9.21 0.10
N PRO A 102 -14.67 10.39 -0.25
CA PRO A 102 -14.86 10.78 -1.65
C PRO A 102 -13.54 10.82 -2.41
N GLU A 103 -13.55 10.42 -3.68
CA GLU A 103 -12.38 10.46 -4.57
C GLU A 103 -11.66 11.81 -4.54
N LYS A 104 -12.41 12.92 -4.64
CA LYS A 104 -11.86 14.28 -4.62
C LYS A 104 -11.04 14.56 -3.35
N LEU A 105 -11.44 14.01 -2.21
CA LEU A 105 -10.73 14.17 -0.95
C LEU A 105 -9.42 13.38 -0.94
N LEU A 106 -9.44 12.16 -1.47
CA LEU A 106 -8.26 11.30 -1.55
C LEU A 106 -7.24 11.84 -2.58
N ALA A 107 -7.72 12.31 -3.73
CA ALA A 107 -6.90 12.98 -4.73
C ALA A 107 -6.24 14.26 -4.17
N ALA A 108 -6.99 15.10 -3.45
CA ALA A 108 -6.45 16.29 -2.80
C ALA A 108 -5.43 15.98 -1.69
N ALA A 109 -5.47 14.78 -1.11
CA ALA A 109 -4.47 14.31 -0.15
C ALA A 109 -3.16 13.84 -0.81
N GLY A 110 -3.14 13.66 -2.13
CA GLY A 110 -1.97 13.27 -2.91
C GLY A 110 -2.03 11.86 -3.49
N ALA A 111 -3.19 11.20 -3.52
CA ALA A 111 -3.33 9.92 -4.22
C ALA A 111 -3.01 10.11 -5.72
N SER A 112 -2.20 9.20 -6.27
CA SER A 112 -1.81 9.20 -7.68
C SER A 112 -3.01 8.92 -8.59
N PHE A 113 -3.87 8.01 -8.18
CA PHE A 113 -5.20 7.78 -8.73
C PHE A 113 -6.06 7.11 -7.66
N VAL A 114 -7.37 7.02 -7.93
CA VAL A 114 -8.35 6.46 -7.01
C VAL A 114 -9.16 5.38 -7.70
N ILE A 115 -9.42 4.30 -6.97
CA ILE A 115 -10.22 3.16 -7.39
C ILE A 115 -11.34 2.91 -6.39
N ASP A 116 -12.46 2.37 -6.85
CA ASP A 116 -13.60 2.04 -5.98
C ASP A 116 -13.37 0.72 -5.22
N ASP A 117 -12.73 -0.24 -5.88
CA ASP A 117 -12.28 -1.50 -5.32
C ASP A 117 -11.07 -2.07 -6.09
N PHE A 118 -10.60 -3.24 -5.68
CA PHE A 118 -9.42 -3.90 -6.26
C PHE A 118 -9.68 -4.59 -7.62
N ASP A 119 -10.94 -4.70 -8.06
CA ASP A 119 -11.30 -5.19 -9.40
C ASP A 119 -11.35 -4.04 -10.43
N ASP A 120 -11.10 -2.79 -10.02
CA ASP A 120 -11.11 -1.62 -10.90
C ASP A 120 -10.08 -1.78 -12.05
N PRO A 121 -10.52 -1.76 -13.32
CA PRO A 121 -9.65 -1.91 -14.48
C PRO A 121 -8.50 -0.89 -14.53
N LYS A 122 -8.66 0.30 -13.91
CA LYS A 122 -7.60 1.30 -13.83
C LYS A 122 -6.37 0.76 -13.11
N LEU A 123 -6.58 -0.01 -12.03
CA LEU A 123 -5.48 -0.60 -11.27
C LEU A 123 -4.68 -1.56 -12.15
N TRP A 124 -5.38 -2.49 -12.81
CA TRP A 124 -4.75 -3.53 -13.63
C TRP A 124 -4.06 -2.94 -14.86
N GLY A 125 -4.67 -1.95 -15.51
CA GLY A 125 -4.02 -1.24 -16.62
C GLY A 125 -2.72 -0.56 -16.21
N VAL A 126 -2.67 0.08 -15.05
CA VAL A 126 -1.43 0.70 -14.54
C VAL A 126 -0.36 -0.34 -14.21
N LEU A 127 -0.73 -1.46 -13.59
CA LEU A 127 0.21 -2.54 -13.26
C LEU A 127 0.80 -3.17 -14.53
N GLU A 128 -0.03 -3.42 -15.55
CA GLU A 128 0.41 -3.92 -16.86
C GLU A 128 1.37 -2.94 -17.56
N GLU A 129 1.09 -1.64 -17.50
CA GLU A 129 1.98 -0.61 -18.05
C GLU A 129 3.33 -0.56 -17.34
N LEU A 130 3.34 -0.71 -16.01
CA LEU A 130 4.57 -0.74 -15.21
C LEU A 130 5.43 -1.96 -15.54
N GLN A 131 4.82 -3.12 -15.80
CA GLN A 131 5.53 -4.32 -16.23
C GLN A 131 6.08 -4.19 -17.66
N ARG A 132 5.42 -3.41 -18.52
CA ARG A 132 5.84 -3.19 -19.92
C ARG A 132 6.98 -2.19 -20.11
N LYS A 133 7.26 -1.33 -19.13
CA LYS A 133 8.38 -0.37 -19.23
C LYS A 133 9.64 -1.01 -18.63
N PRO A 134 10.58 -1.53 -19.42
CA PRO A 134 11.88 -1.91 -18.88
C PRO A 134 12.56 -0.64 -18.36
N GLU A 135 13.20 -0.74 -17.19
CA GLU A 135 13.98 0.37 -16.64
C GLU A 135 14.99 0.86 -17.67
N VAL A 136 14.87 2.13 -18.09
CA VAL A 136 15.96 2.82 -18.75
C VAL A 136 17.04 3.02 -17.67
N THR A 137 18.00 2.10 -17.65
CA THR A 137 19.20 2.19 -16.83
C THR A 137 19.96 3.44 -17.25
N THR A 138 19.78 4.56 -16.55
CA THR A 138 20.70 5.69 -16.64
C THR A 138 21.86 5.40 -15.71
N ALA A 139 22.82 4.65 -16.26
CA ALA A 139 24.19 4.69 -15.76
C ALA A 139 24.76 6.06 -16.13
N THR A 140 25.14 6.86 -15.13
CA THR A 140 26.20 7.87 -15.26
C THR A 140 26.86 8.06 -13.92
#